data_AF-A0A8K0J0Y1-F1
#
_entry.id   AF-A0A8K0J0Y1-F1
#
_cell.length_a   1.000
_cell.length_b   1.000
_cell.length_c   1.000
_cell.angle_alpha   90.00
_cell.angle_beta   90.00
_cell.angle_gamma   90.00
#
_symmetry.space_group_name_H-M   'P 1'
#
loop_
_entity.id
_entity.type
_entity.pdbx_description
1 polymer ?
#
loop_
_entity_poly.entity_id
_entity_poly.type
_entity_poly.pdbx_seq_one_letter_code
_entity_poly.pdbx_strand_id
1 'polypeptide(L)'
;MGCGGINDEWQCVQKLGQAAANSAFQKHWDTWTTEADIKQMASLGLNTLRMPVGFWIKEDLVKQGEYYPQGGLAYLTRLVGWCNNHGIYVIIDLHAGPGSQTMNQQFTGHVSCFPAVKEK
;
A
#
# COMPACT_ATOMS: atom_id res chain seq x y z
N MET A 1 7.95 -3.10 11.57
CA MET A 1 8.48 -2.86 10.21
C MET A 1 9.92 -2.34 10.16
N GLY A 2 10.49 -1.76 11.23
CA GLY A 2 11.88 -1.23 11.18
C GLY A 2 12.00 0.20 10.64
N CYS A 3 10.89 0.79 10.20
CA CYS A 3 10.79 2.16 9.69
C CYS A 3 10.74 3.26 10.79
N GLY A 4 11.23 3.00 12.01
CA GLY A 4 11.14 3.98 13.11
C GLY A 4 11.87 5.28 12.78
N GLY A 5 11.25 6.43 13.05
CA GLY A 5 11.82 7.76 12.81
C GLY A 5 11.84 8.19 11.33
N ILE A 6 11.02 7.56 10.50
CA ILE A 6 10.89 7.84 9.07
C ILE A 6 9.46 8.26 8.75
N ASN A 7 9.29 9.14 7.76
CA ASN A 7 8.00 9.77 7.48
C ASN A 7 7.17 9.02 6.43
N ASP A 8 7.76 8.27 5.51
CA ASP A 8 7.01 7.61 4.43
C ASP A 8 7.57 6.23 4.04
N GLU A 9 6.83 5.51 3.20
CA GLU A 9 7.23 4.17 2.72
C GLU A 9 8.53 4.23 1.94
N TRP A 10 8.72 5.28 1.13
CA TRP A 10 9.92 5.47 0.33
C TRP A 10 11.19 5.51 1.17
N GLN A 11 11.22 6.40 2.14
CA GLN A 11 12.34 6.57 3.06
C GLN A 11 12.53 5.30 3.89
N CYS A 12 11.47 4.54 4.19
CA CYS A 12 11.63 3.27 4.89
C CYS A 12 12.39 2.26 4.03
N VAL A 13 12.03 2.12 2.76
CA VAL A 13 12.72 1.23 1.82
C VAL A 13 14.17 1.68 1.62
N GLN A 14 14.42 2.98 1.49
CA GLN A 14 15.79 3.52 1.41
C GLN A 14 16.62 3.18 2.65
N LYS A 15 16.06 3.35 3.85
CA LYS A 15 16.75 3.10 5.12
C LYS A 15 17.09 1.63 5.33
N LEU A 16 16.15 0.73 5.04
CA LEU A 16 16.30 -0.71 5.28
C LEU A 16 17.06 -1.40 4.15
N GLY A 17 17.04 -0.85 2.94
CA GLY A 17 17.42 -1.54 1.72
C GLY A 17 16.30 -2.46 1.20
N GLN A 18 16.27 -2.68 -0.11
CA GLN A 18 15.14 -3.32 -0.79
C GLN A 18 14.77 -4.70 -0.21
N ALA A 19 15.74 -5.58 -0.01
CA ALA A 19 15.48 -6.95 0.45
C ALA A 19 14.88 -6.97 1.87
N ALA A 20 15.46 -6.24 2.81
CA ALA A 20 14.97 -6.18 4.18
C ALA A 20 13.61 -5.47 4.26
N ALA A 21 13.42 -4.41 3.47
CA ALA A 21 12.13 -3.74 3.35
C ALA A 21 11.05 -4.69 2.82
N ASN A 22 11.30 -5.40 1.71
CA ASN A 22 10.36 -6.37 1.16
C ASN A 22 9.96 -7.42 2.20
N SER A 23 10.91 -8.01 2.94
CA SER A 23 10.59 -8.95 4.02
C SER A 23 9.78 -8.32 5.15
N ALA A 24 10.07 -7.08 5.52
CA ALA A 24 9.33 -6.37 6.56
C ALA A 24 7.88 -6.05 6.14
N PHE A 25 7.68 -5.63 4.89
CA PHE A 25 6.36 -5.36 4.32
C PHE A 25 5.54 -6.63 4.10
N GLN A 26 6.15 -7.72 3.62
CA GLN A 26 5.50 -9.02 3.54
C GLN A 26 4.97 -9.47 4.91
N LYS A 27 5.80 -9.41 5.95
CA LYS A 27 5.36 -9.70 7.31
C LYS A 27 4.21 -8.80 7.76
N HIS A 28 4.24 -7.52 7.42
CA HIS A 28 3.15 -6.60 7.72
C HIS A 28 1.86 -6.98 7.00
N TRP A 29 1.89 -7.22 5.68
CA TRP A 29 0.72 -7.63 4.90
C TRP A 29 0.17 -9.02 5.28
N ASP A 30 1.00 -9.87 5.88
CA ASP A 30 0.56 -11.17 6.44
C ASP A 30 -0.19 -11.06 7.76
N THR A 31 0.04 -10.00 8.54
CA THR A 31 -0.51 -9.91 9.90
C THR A 31 -1.44 -8.72 10.14
N TRP A 32 -1.36 -7.68 9.32
CA TRP A 32 -2.10 -6.43 9.55
C TRP A 32 -3.59 -6.54 9.23
N THR A 33 -3.93 -7.31 8.18
CA THR A 33 -5.31 -7.62 7.83
C THR A 33 -5.35 -9.07 7.37
N THR A 34 -6.23 -9.83 8.01
CA THR A 34 -6.37 -11.27 7.84
C THR A 34 -7.82 -11.59 7.47
N GLU A 35 -8.08 -12.85 7.09
CA GLU A 35 -9.46 -13.29 6.82
C GLU A 35 -10.36 -13.19 8.07
N ALA A 36 -9.79 -13.28 9.28
CA ALA A 36 -10.55 -13.12 10.51
C ALA A 36 -11.16 -11.72 10.63
N ASP A 37 -10.45 -10.68 10.19
CA ASP A 37 -10.94 -9.30 10.17
C ASP A 37 -12.11 -9.15 9.19
N ILE A 38 -12.00 -9.76 8.00
CA ILE A 38 -13.06 -9.75 6.97
C ILE A 38 -14.32 -10.49 7.47
N LYS A 39 -14.14 -11.66 8.10
CA LYS A 39 -15.25 -12.41 8.71
C LYS A 39 -15.91 -11.59 9.82
N GLN A 40 -15.12 -10.89 10.64
CA GLN A 40 -15.65 -10.03 11.69
C GLN A 40 -16.46 -8.87 11.09
N MET A 41 -15.95 -8.19 10.05
CA MET A 41 -16.67 -7.13 9.35
C MET A 41 -18.03 -7.61 8.84
N ALA A 42 -18.09 -8.77 8.19
CA ALA A 42 -19.33 -9.37 7.71
C ALA A 42 -20.29 -9.70 8.85
N SER A 43 -19.78 -10.23 9.98
CA SER A 43 -20.61 -10.53 11.17
C SER A 43 -21.22 -9.28 11.81
N LEU A 44 -20.60 -8.11 11.63
CA LEU A 44 -21.10 -6.82 12.08
C LEU A 44 -22.07 -6.17 11.08
N GLY A 45 -22.36 -6.83 9.96
CA GLY A 45 -23.25 -6.31 8.91
C GLY A 45 -22.61 -5.28 7.99
N LEU A 46 -21.28 -5.11 8.03
CA LEU A 46 -20.57 -4.28 7.05
C LEU A 46 -20.52 -5.01 5.70
N ASN A 47 -20.71 -4.27 4.61
CA ASN A 47 -20.84 -4.85 3.27
C ASN A 47 -19.79 -4.37 2.26
N THR A 48 -18.95 -3.39 2.60
CA THR A 48 -17.99 -2.79 1.65
C THR A 48 -16.66 -2.50 2.33
N LEU A 49 -15.55 -2.84 1.67
CA LEU A 49 -14.20 -2.50 2.07
C LEU A 49 -13.52 -1.62 0.99
N ARG A 50 -13.06 -0.44 1.41
CA ARG A 50 -12.24 0.46 0.59
C ARG A 50 -10.77 0.13 0.82
N MET A 51 -10.03 -0.19 -0.24
CA MET A 51 -8.64 -0.65 -0.19
C MET A 51 -7.71 0.38 -0.87
N PRO A 52 -7.01 1.21 -0.08
CA PRO A 52 -5.97 2.10 -0.58
C PRO A 52 -4.79 1.33 -1.16
N VAL A 53 -4.36 1.68 -2.38
CA VAL A 53 -3.16 1.15 -3.03
C VAL A 53 -2.34 2.30 -3.63
N GLY A 54 -1.02 2.27 -3.45
CA GLY A 54 -0.13 3.16 -4.18
C GLY A 54 0.12 2.67 -5.61
N PHE A 55 0.53 3.55 -6.53
CA PHE A 55 0.83 3.16 -7.92
C PHE A 55 1.90 2.05 -8.00
N TRP A 56 2.80 1.98 -7.02
CA TRP A 56 3.84 0.96 -6.90
C TRP A 56 3.30 -0.46 -6.68
N ILE A 57 2.00 -0.64 -6.45
CA ILE A 57 1.34 -1.96 -6.52
C ILE A 57 1.54 -2.63 -7.89
N LYS A 58 1.73 -1.81 -8.93
CA LYS A 58 2.04 -2.20 -10.30
C LYS A 58 3.52 -1.90 -10.55
N GLU A 59 4.37 -2.87 -10.21
CA GLU A 59 5.83 -2.70 -10.07
C GLU A 59 6.55 -2.24 -11.35
N ASP A 60 6.00 -2.52 -12.54
CA ASP A 60 6.50 -2.04 -13.84
C ASP A 60 6.33 -0.53 -14.06
N LEU A 61 5.54 0.16 -13.22
CA LEU A 61 5.45 1.63 -13.22
C LEU A 61 6.54 2.29 -12.37
N VAL A 62 7.21 1.52 -11.50
CA VAL A 62 8.26 2.03 -10.61
C VAL A 62 9.55 2.24 -11.40
N LYS A 63 10.11 3.44 -11.32
CA LYS A 63 11.31 3.83 -12.08
C LYS A 63 12.60 3.54 -11.32
N GLN A 64 13.70 3.47 -12.06
CA GLN A 64 15.02 3.42 -11.45
C GLN A 64 15.24 4.63 -10.54
N GLY A 65 15.71 4.38 -9.32
CA GLY A 65 15.88 5.41 -8.29
C GLY A 65 14.63 5.65 -7.44
N GLU A 66 13.53 4.95 -7.71
CA GLU A 66 12.36 4.91 -6.83
C GLU A 66 12.42 3.74 -5.85
N TYR A 67 11.99 3.97 -4.61
CA TYR A 67 12.12 3.01 -3.52
C TYR A 67 10.74 2.68 -2.97
N TYR A 68 10.20 1.53 -3.33
CA TYR A 68 8.88 1.07 -2.87
C TYR A 68 8.93 -0.43 -2.54
N PRO A 69 8.08 -0.91 -1.61
CA PRO A 69 8.01 -2.33 -1.31
C PRO A 69 7.42 -3.11 -2.49
N GLN A 70 7.93 -4.32 -2.70
CA GLN A 70 7.53 -5.20 -3.80
C GLN A 70 6.75 -6.42 -3.28
N GLY A 71 5.91 -6.99 -4.14
CA GLY A 71 5.09 -8.19 -3.89
C GLY A 71 3.66 -7.90 -3.43
N GLY A 72 3.26 -6.63 -3.27
CA GLY A 72 1.98 -6.25 -2.68
C GLY A 72 0.74 -6.74 -3.46
N LEU A 73 0.85 -6.93 -4.78
CA LEU A 73 -0.28 -7.35 -5.62
C LEU A 73 -0.85 -8.72 -5.22
N ALA A 74 0.01 -9.65 -4.79
CA ALA A 74 -0.42 -10.96 -4.31
C ALA A 74 -1.30 -10.84 -3.06
N TYR A 75 -0.97 -9.91 -2.17
CA TYR A 75 -1.70 -9.64 -0.93
C TYR A 75 -3.03 -8.95 -1.19
N LEU A 76 -3.08 -7.99 -2.12
CA LEU A 76 -4.33 -7.38 -2.59
C LEU A 76 -5.28 -8.45 -3.16
N THR A 77 -4.75 -9.33 -4.02
CA THR A 77 -5.52 -10.42 -4.63
C THR A 77 -6.10 -11.37 -3.57
N ARG A 78 -5.28 -11.76 -2.58
CA ARG A 78 -5.71 -12.59 -1.44
C ARG A 78 -6.84 -11.91 -0.64
N LEU A 79 -6.68 -10.63 -0.32
CA LEU A 79 -7.66 -9.86 0.44
C LEU A 79 -9.00 -9.71 -0.30
N VAL A 80 -8.96 -9.46 -1.61
CA VAL A 80 -10.14 -9.43 -2.48
C VAL A 80 -10.84 -10.80 -2.47
N GLY A 81 -10.08 -11.89 -2.54
CA GLY A 81 -10.62 -13.25 -2.45
C GLY A 81 -11.37 -13.51 -1.14
N TRP A 82 -10.82 -13.07 0.00
CA TRP A 82 -11.51 -13.15 1.28
C TRP A 82 -12.80 -12.31 1.28
N CYS A 83 -12.75 -11.07 0.78
CA CYS A 83 -13.94 -10.23 0.70
C CYS A 83 -15.06 -10.89 -0.11
N ASN A 84 -14.71 -11.47 -1.27
CA ASN A 84 -15.64 -12.23 -2.09
C ASN A 84 -16.29 -13.40 -1.34
N ASN A 85 -15.50 -14.16 -0.56
CA ASN A 85 -16.01 -15.31 0.18
C ASN A 85 -16.98 -14.94 1.31
N HIS A 86 -16.88 -13.72 1.86
CA HIS A 86 -17.71 -13.23 2.97
C HIS A 86 -18.76 -12.20 2.52
N GLY A 87 -18.99 -12.04 1.21
CA GLY A 87 -20.02 -11.13 0.68
C GLY A 87 -19.72 -9.65 0.87
N ILE A 88 -18.44 -9.28 0.95
CA ILE A 88 -17.98 -7.89 1.07
C ILE A 88 -17.58 -7.35 -0.30
N TYR A 89 -18.21 -6.25 -0.71
CA TYR A 89 -17.84 -5.49 -1.92
C TYR A 89 -16.50 -4.78 -1.72
N VAL A 90 -15.75 -4.61 -2.81
CA VAL A 90 -14.43 -3.96 -2.77
C VAL A 90 -14.42 -2.70 -3.62
N ILE A 91 -13.90 -1.62 -3.05
CA ILE A 91 -13.50 -0.41 -3.78
C ILE A 91 -11.97 -0.33 -3.75
N ILE A 92 -11.33 -0.47 -4.91
CA ILE A 92 -9.88 -0.26 -5.03
C ILE A 92 -9.65 1.25 -5.20
N ASP A 93 -8.90 1.83 -4.27
CA ASP A 93 -8.60 3.26 -4.20
C ASP A 93 -7.14 3.49 -4.60
N LEU A 94 -6.89 4.12 -5.75
CA LEU A 94 -5.56 4.57 -6.10
C LEU A 94 -5.17 5.75 -5.20
N HIS A 95 -4.52 5.43 -4.09
CA HIS A 95 -4.25 6.33 -2.99
C HIS A 95 -3.05 7.23 -3.23
N ALA A 96 -2.14 6.82 -4.11
CA ALA A 96 -0.95 7.57 -4.47
C ALA A 96 -0.63 7.42 -5.96
N GLY A 97 -0.53 8.55 -6.66
CA GLY A 97 -0.07 8.60 -8.04
C GLY A 97 1.46 8.75 -8.13
N PRO A 98 2.07 8.45 -9.30
CA PRO A 98 3.49 8.68 -9.51
C PRO A 98 3.91 10.12 -9.21
N GLY A 99 4.95 10.28 -8.40
CA GLY A 99 5.54 11.59 -8.05
C GLY A 99 4.80 12.38 -6.95
N SER A 100 3.84 11.78 -6.26
CA SER A 100 3.01 12.39 -5.20
C SER A 100 2.03 13.45 -5.70
N GLN A 101 0.76 13.25 -5.36
CA GLN A 101 -0.35 14.13 -5.71
C GLN A 101 -0.53 15.30 -4.74
N THR A 102 0.05 15.23 -3.55
CA THR A 102 -0.12 16.24 -2.49
C THR A 102 1.17 16.46 -1.73
N MET A 103 1.57 17.73 -1.59
CA MET A 103 2.77 18.13 -0.88
C MET A 103 2.71 17.76 0.60
N ASN A 104 3.84 17.36 1.18
CA ASN A 104 4.00 17.16 2.62
C ASN A 104 3.05 16.10 3.23
N GLN A 105 2.60 15.11 2.44
CA GLN A 105 1.69 14.07 2.89
C GLN A 105 2.31 12.67 2.78
N GLN A 106 2.44 12.00 3.91
CA GLN A 106 3.05 10.66 4.03
C GLN A 106 2.28 9.58 3.27
N PHE A 107 0.95 9.71 3.21
CA PHE A 107 0.07 8.73 2.55
C PHE A 107 0.26 8.66 1.03
N THR A 108 1.01 9.61 0.45
CA THR A 108 1.35 9.61 -0.98
C THR A 108 2.54 8.70 -1.32
N GLY A 109 3.09 7.99 -0.33
CA GLY A 109 4.21 7.05 -0.48
C GLY A 109 5.58 7.71 -0.45
N HIS A 110 5.68 8.95 -0.91
CA HIS A 110 6.88 9.77 -0.83
C HIS A 110 6.52 11.23 -0.54
N VAL A 111 6.99 11.76 0.59
CA VAL A 111 6.79 13.15 0.98
C VAL A 111 7.62 14.05 0.06
N SER A 112 6.94 14.73 -0.86
CA SER A 112 7.54 15.74 -1.72
C SER A 112 7.16 17.15 -1.29
N CYS A 113 8.06 18.10 -1.55
CA CYS A 113 7.80 19.54 -1.36
C CYS A 113 7.03 20.18 -2.54
N PHE A 114 6.83 19.44 -3.64
CA PHE A 114 6.10 19.88 -4.83
C PHE A 114 5.22 18.72 -5.33
N PRO A 115 3.96 18.96 -5.70
CA PRO A 115 3.15 17.92 -6.31
C PRO A 115 3.73 17.60 -7.71
N ALA A 116 3.65 16.35 -8.16
CA ALA A 116 4.02 15.98 -9.52
C ALA A 116 2.98 16.46 -10.55
N VAL A 117 2.80 17.78 -10.64
CA VAL A 117 2.20 18.39 -11.82
C VAL A 117 3.35 18.59 -12.80
N LYS A 118 3.48 17.67 -13.76
CA LYS A 118 4.41 17.88 -14.87
C LYS A 118 3.97 19.13 -15.63
N GLU A 119 4.91 20.06 -15.77
CA GLU A 119 4.97 20.99 -16.89
C GLU A 119 4.69 20.20 -18.19
N LYS A 120 3.72 20.70 -18.96
CA LYS A 120 3.58 20.36 -20.37
C LYS A 120 4.44 21.30 -21.19
#